data_AF-A0A814GEP3-F1
#
_entry.id   AF-A0A814GEP3-F1
#
_cell.length_a   1.000
_cell.length_b   1.000
_cell.length_c   1.000
_cell.angle_alpha   90.00
_cell.angle_beta   90.00
_cell.angle_gamma   90.00
#
_symmetry.space_group_name_H-M   'P 1'
#
loop_
_entity.id
_entity.type
_entity.pdbx_description
1 polymer ?
#
loop_
_entity_poly.entity_id
_entity_poly.type
_entity_poly.pdbx_seq_one_letter_code
_entity_poly.pdbx_strand_id
1 'polypeptide(L)'
;MPNSINVDFEIAAINAIKQVFNCKVNACYFRLCQSVWRRIQTTGLVKSWFDENFRLSFRRLQALSFIPEADISKALDIIRKNSPNDFLSILNYFENNYIGSKEKSPRYHPNLWNLFERVKNDMALANNDVESCYSRLKYDARQNLTVAKLEQSYMETTFINLFNGEQ
;
A
#
# COMPACT_ATOMS: atom_id res chain seq x y z
N MET A 1 17.22 5.01 -23.37
CA MET A 1 16.28 4.00 -22.83
C MET A 1 15.72 4.52 -21.51
N PRO A 2 14.47 4.21 -21.15
CA PRO A 2 13.91 4.67 -19.86
C PRO A 2 14.64 4.00 -18.70
N ASN A 3 14.91 4.75 -17.62
CA ASN A 3 15.55 4.20 -16.42
C ASN A 3 14.56 3.35 -15.58
N SER A 4 13.27 3.68 -15.66
CA SER A 4 12.21 2.86 -15.06
C SER A 4 10.87 3.04 -15.79
N ILE A 5 9.98 2.04 -15.66
CA ILE A 5 8.62 2.05 -16.20
C ILE A 5 7.65 1.67 -15.08
N ASN A 6 6.57 2.44 -14.93
CA ASN A 6 5.45 2.07 -14.07
C ASN A 6 4.40 1.32 -14.89
N VAL A 7 3.93 0.17 -14.40
CA VAL A 7 2.97 -0.68 -15.10
C VAL A 7 1.80 -1.05 -14.19
N ASP A 8 0.67 -1.37 -14.81
CA ASP A 8 -0.49 -1.95 -14.14
C ASP A 8 -0.15 -3.37 -13.63
N PHE A 9 -0.98 -3.92 -12.73
CA PHE A 9 -0.78 -5.25 -12.14
C PHE A 9 -1.15 -6.39 -13.12
N GLU A 10 -0.51 -6.42 -14.28
CA GLU A 10 -0.70 -7.42 -15.34
C GLU A 10 0.60 -8.17 -15.61
N ILE A 11 0.65 -9.47 -15.29
CA ILE A 11 1.87 -10.29 -15.41
C ILE A 11 2.40 -10.31 -16.85
N ALA A 12 1.49 -10.43 -17.83
CA ALA A 12 1.88 -10.44 -19.24
C ALA A 12 2.57 -9.13 -19.64
N ALA A 13 2.06 -7.98 -19.19
CA ALA A 13 2.66 -6.68 -19.45
C ALA A 13 4.01 -6.52 -18.76
N ILE A 14 4.10 -6.90 -17.48
CA ILE A 14 5.36 -6.88 -16.71
C ILE A 14 6.43 -7.72 -17.42
N ASN A 15 6.08 -8.93 -17.87
CA ASN A 15 7.02 -9.84 -18.54
C ASN A 15 7.45 -9.29 -19.91
N ALA A 16 6.52 -8.76 -20.70
CA ALA A 16 6.83 -8.16 -21.99
C ALA A 16 7.78 -6.96 -21.84
N ILE A 17 7.55 -6.08 -20.85
CA ILE A 17 8.43 -4.94 -20.58
C ILE A 17 9.83 -5.41 -20.18
N LYS A 18 9.93 -6.42 -19.30
CA LYS A 18 11.22 -6.99 -18.90
C LYS A 18 11.99 -7.65 -20.04
N GLN A 19 11.29 -8.16 -21.06
CA GLN A 19 11.91 -8.75 -22.25
C GLN A 19 12.42 -7.70 -23.24
N VAL A 20 11.71 -6.58 -23.38
CA VAL A 20 12.01 -5.56 -24.38
C VAL A 20 12.95 -4.48 -23.83
N PHE A 21 12.80 -4.09 -22.56
CA PHE A 21 13.51 -2.97 -21.97
C PHE A 21 14.39 -3.44 -20.81
N ASN A 22 15.68 -3.11 -20.86
CA ASN A 22 16.59 -3.29 -19.74
C ASN A 22 16.42 -2.13 -18.72
N CYS A 23 15.27 -2.09 -18.05
CA CYS A 23 14.92 -1.03 -17.10
C CYS A 23 14.22 -1.59 -15.85
N LYS A 24 14.16 -0.78 -14.79
CA LYS A 24 13.43 -1.16 -13.58
C LYS A 24 11.92 -1.07 -13.83
N VAL A 25 11.21 -2.18 -13.67
CA VAL A 25 9.75 -2.23 -13.73
C VAL A 25 9.20 -2.06 -12.32
N ASN A 26 8.32 -1.07 -12.13
CA ASN A 26 7.62 -0.84 -10.87
C ASN A 26 6.11 -0.94 -11.13
N ALA A 27 5.35 -1.44 -10.17
CA ALA A 27 3.90 -1.34 -10.21
C ALA A 27 3.46 0.05 -9.72
N CYS A 28 2.41 0.57 -10.35
CA CYS A 28 1.85 1.86 -9.97
C CYS A 28 1.09 1.77 -8.64
N TYR A 29 1.48 2.60 -7.66
CA TYR A 29 0.82 2.66 -6.35
C TYR A 29 -0.68 2.98 -6.43
N PHE A 30 -1.08 3.87 -7.34
CA PHE A 30 -2.49 4.16 -7.57
C PHE A 30 -3.26 2.90 -8.01
N ARG A 31 -2.65 2.07 -8.87
CA ARG A 31 -3.24 0.81 -9.31
C ARG A 31 -3.28 -0.23 -8.19
N LEU A 32 -2.33 -0.21 -7.27
CA LEU A 32 -2.35 -1.06 -6.06
C LEU A 32 -3.53 -0.68 -5.19
N CYS A 33 -3.72 0.62 -4.91
CA CYS A 33 -4.87 1.09 -4.15
C CYS A 33 -6.19 0.75 -4.83
N GLN A 34 -6.25 0.92 -6.17
CA GLN A 34 -7.42 0.54 -6.96
C GLN A 34 -7.72 -0.95 -6.93
N SER A 35 -6.71 -1.84 -6.94
CA SER A 35 -6.94 -3.29 -6.89
C SER A 35 -7.54 -3.70 -5.56
N VAL A 36 -7.06 -3.13 -4.45
CA VAL A 36 -7.63 -3.34 -3.11
C VAL A 36 -9.06 -2.77 -3.02
N TRP A 37 -9.30 -1.57 -3.55
CA TRP A 37 -10.64 -0.99 -3.57
C TRP A 37 -11.62 -1.84 -4.39
N ARG A 38 -11.21 -2.31 -5.57
CA ARG A 38 -12.01 -3.24 -6.38
C ARG A 38 -12.27 -4.53 -5.61
N ARG A 39 -11.31 -5.04 -4.82
CA ARG A 39 -11.55 -6.19 -3.96
C ARG A 39 -12.66 -5.92 -2.96
N ILE A 40 -12.63 -4.79 -2.24
CA ILE A 40 -13.69 -4.35 -1.30
C ILE A 40 -15.06 -4.31 -1.99
N GLN A 41 -15.12 -3.80 -3.22
CA GLN A 41 -16.36 -3.78 -4.00
C GLN A 41 -16.86 -5.19 -4.33
N THR A 42 -15.98 -6.06 -4.83
CA THR A 42 -16.35 -7.43 -5.24
C THR A 42 -16.71 -8.33 -4.07
N THR A 43 -16.23 -8.05 -2.86
CA THR A 43 -16.58 -8.80 -1.64
C THR A 43 -17.84 -8.25 -0.95
N GLY A 44 -18.49 -7.22 -1.50
CA GLY A 44 -19.70 -6.64 -0.92
C GLY A 44 -19.45 -5.78 0.33
N LEU A 45 -18.20 -5.44 0.63
CA LEU A 45 -17.80 -4.70 1.83
C LEU A 45 -17.92 -3.18 1.68
N VAL A 46 -18.53 -2.69 0.60
CA VAL A 46 -18.76 -1.25 0.39
C VAL A 46 -19.54 -0.64 1.54
N LYS A 47 -20.47 -1.39 2.15
CA LYS A 47 -21.24 -0.93 3.32
C LYS A 47 -20.36 -0.72 4.56
N SER A 48 -19.29 -1.50 4.72
CA SER A 48 -18.33 -1.34 5.81
C SER A 48 -17.51 -0.05 5.70
N TRP A 49 -17.50 0.61 4.54
CA TRP A 49 -16.77 1.87 4.34
C TRP A 49 -17.28 3.02 5.22
N PHE A 50 -18.53 2.96 5.69
CA PHE A 50 -19.06 3.98 6.60
C PHE A 50 -18.46 3.89 8.00
N ASP A 51 -17.87 2.74 8.37
CA ASP A 51 -17.08 2.61 9.60
C ASP A 51 -15.72 3.29 9.45
N GLU A 52 -15.35 4.08 10.46
CA GLU A 52 -14.07 4.76 10.51
C GLU A 52 -12.91 3.78 10.70
N ASN A 53 -13.09 2.71 11.48
CA ASN A 53 -12.04 1.71 11.70
C ASN A 53 -11.71 0.97 10.41
N PHE A 54 -12.72 0.61 9.61
CA PHE A 54 -12.53 0.02 8.29
C PHE A 54 -11.70 0.93 7.36
N ARG A 55 -12.04 2.22 7.29
CA ARG A 55 -11.29 3.21 6.51
C ARG A 55 -9.86 3.40 7.02
N LEU A 56 -9.67 3.36 8.35
CA LEU A 56 -8.36 3.44 8.96
C LEU A 56 -7.50 2.21 8.60
N SER A 57 -8.07 1.01 8.64
CA SER A 57 -7.39 -0.22 8.20
C SER A 57 -6.99 -0.17 6.73
N PHE A 58 -7.84 0.39 5.86
CA PHE A 58 -7.49 0.63 4.46
C PHE A 58 -6.30 1.59 4.31
N ARG A 59 -6.29 2.70 5.04
CA ARG A 59 -5.15 3.64 5.03
C ARG A 59 -3.87 3.01 5.57
N ARG A 60 -3.95 2.21 6.63
CA ARG A 60 -2.80 1.46 7.18
C ARG A 60 -2.25 0.45 6.17
N LEU A 61 -3.13 -0.26 5.46
CA LEU A 61 -2.73 -1.19 4.40
C LEU A 61 -2.01 -0.46 3.26
N GLN A 62 -2.51 0.71 2.85
CA GLN A 62 -1.84 1.55 1.86
C GLN A 62 -0.45 2.02 2.32
N ALA A 63 -0.29 2.30 3.62
CA ALA A 63 0.98 2.73 4.20
C ALA A 63 2.08 1.67 4.11
N LEU A 64 1.75 0.39 3.96
CA LEU A 64 2.73 -0.70 3.77
C LEU A 64 3.65 -0.51 2.56
N SER A 65 3.23 0.30 1.57
CA SER A 65 4.07 0.62 0.41
C SER A 65 5.27 1.51 0.78
N PHE A 66 5.26 2.15 1.94
CA PHE A 66 6.25 3.17 2.32
C PHE A 66 7.17 2.71 3.45
N ILE A 67 7.27 1.41 3.70
CA ILE A 67 8.07 0.84 4.78
C ILE A 67 9.09 -0.14 4.24
N PRO A 68 10.18 -0.42 4.98
CA PRO A 68 11.16 -1.42 4.56
C PRO A 68 10.50 -2.78 4.27
N GLU A 69 10.92 -3.46 3.20
CA GLU A 69 10.33 -4.76 2.82
C GLU A 69 10.40 -5.80 3.95
N ALA A 70 11.48 -5.76 4.75
CA ALA A 70 11.68 -6.64 5.91
C ALA A 70 10.62 -6.46 7.00
N ASP A 71 10.00 -5.29 7.07
CA ASP A 71 9.05 -4.91 8.12
C ASP A 71 7.58 -5.13 7.70
N ILE A 72 7.31 -5.39 6.42
CA ILE A 72 5.96 -5.55 5.86
C ILE A 72 5.16 -6.63 6.58
N SER A 73 5.74 -7.81 6.81
CA SER A 73 5.03 -8.91 7.47
C SER A 73 4.64 -8.56 8.91
N LYS A 74 5.58 -7.97 9.66
CA LYS A 74 5.31 -7.53 11.04
C LYS A 74 4.23 -6.43 11.08
N ALA A 75 4.31 -5.45 10.19
CA ALA A 75 3.32 -4.38 10.11
C ALA A 75 1.93 -4.93 9.75
N LEU A 76 1.85 -5.89 8.82
CA LEU A 76 0.60 -6.54 8.46
C LEU A 76 -0.07 -7.24 9.65
N ASP A 77 0.70 -7.96 10.47
CA ASP A 77 0.19 -8.61 11.68
C ASP A 77 -0.41 -7.61 12.68
N ILE A 78 0.21 -6.43 12.81
CA ILE A 78 -0.33 -5.40 13.71
C ILE A 78 -1.59 -4.78 13.13
N ILE A 79 -1.63 -4.52 11.81
CA ILE A 79 -2.85 -4.06 11.14
C ILE A 79 -3.97 -5.07 11.35
N ARG A 80 -3.67 -6.37 11.20
CA ARG A 80 -4.63 -7.47 11.37
C ARG A 80 -5.25 -7.48 12.76
N LYS A 81 -4.46 -7.30 13.82
CA LYS A 81 -4.95 -7.24 15.22
C LYS A 81 -5.84 -6.02 15.49
N ASN A 82 -5.60 -4.92 14.76
CA ASN A 82 -6.28 -3.64 14.96
C ASN A 82 -7.29 -3.31 13.86
N SER A 83 -7.75 -4.32 13.10
CA SER A 83 -8.72 -4.16 12.02
C SER A 83 -10.04 -4.82 12.38
N PRO A 84 -11.18 -4.29 11.89
CA PRO A 84 -12.47 -4.97 12.05
C PRO A 84 -12.48 -6.30 11.30
N ASN A 85 -13.31 -7.24 11.77
CA ASN A 85 -13.35 -8.62 11.29
C ASN A 85 -13.63 -8.73 9.78
N ASP A 86 -14.44 -7.83 9.24
CA ASP A 86 -14.77 -7.77 7.83
C ASP A 86 -13.56 -7.39 6.94
N PHE A 87 -12.65 -6.56 7.43
CA PHE A 87 -11.43 -6.17 6.74
C PHE A 87 -10.37 -7.28 6.67
N LEU A 88 -10.47 -8.32 7.53
CA LEU A 88 -9.53 -9.44 7.53
C LEU A 88 -9.49 -10.18 6.18
N SER A 89 -10.62 -10.24 5.48
CA SER A 89 -10.71 -10.82 4.14
C SER A 89 -9.85 -10.04 3.11
N ILE A 90 -9.77 -8.72 3.27
CA ILE A 90 -8.95 -7.83 2.44
C ILE A 90 -7.47 -8.00 2.77
N LEU A 91 -7.11 -8.11 4.05
CA LEU A 91 -5.73 -8.39 4.47
C LEU A 91 -5.26 -9.75 3.95
N ASN A 92 -6.08 -10.80 4.04
CA ASN A 92 -5.78 -12.11 3.48
C ASN A 92 -5.57 -12.05 1.97
N TYR A 93 -6.44 -11.31 1.25
CA TYR A 93 -6.26 -11.10 -0.17
C TYR A 93 -4.93 -10.39 -0.46
N PHE A 94 -4.60 -9.35 0.29
CA PHE A 94 -3.39 -8.57 0.09
C PHE A 94 -2.14 -9.41 0.35
N GLU A 95 -2.10 -10.11 1.48
CA GLU A 95 -1.02 -11.02 1.86
C GLU A 95 -0.75 -12.05 0.76
N ASN A 96 -1.79 -12.75 0.30
CA ASN A 96 -1.67 -13.78 -0.73
C ASN A 96 -1.19 -13.28 -2.09
N ASN A 97 -1.47 -12.03 -2.45
CA ASN A 97 -1.16 -11.50 -3.79
C ASN A 97 0.12 -10.66 -3.82
N TYR A 98 0.47 -10.00 -2.72
CA TYR A 98 1.48 -8.94 -2.70
C TYR A 98 2.64 -9.17 -1.73
N ILE A 99 2.47 -10.02 -0.70
CA ILE A 99 3.49 -10.25 0.33
C ILE A 99 3.99 -11.70 0.25
N GLY A 100 3.06 -12.65 0.22
CA GLY A 100 3.33 -14.08 0.24
C GLY A 100 3.57 -14.61 1.66
N SER A 101 3.75 -15.92 1.74
CA SER A 101 4.14 -16.62 2.97
C SER A 101 5.40 -17.45 2.69
N LYS A 102 5.94 -18.10 3.73
CA LYS A 102 7.07 -19.04 3.56
C LYS A 102 6.76 -20.18 2.58
N GLU A 103 5.48 -20.54 2.45
CA GLU A 103 5.01 -21.67 1.64
C GLU A 103 4.54 -21.24 0.25
N LYS A 104 4.23 -19.94 0.07
CA LYS A 104 3.63 -19.44 -1.16
C LYS A 104 4.19 -18.07 -1.54
N SER A 105 4.91 -18.04 -2.66
CA SER A 105 5.37 -16.80 -3.28
C SER A 105 4.18 -15.94 -3.74
N PRO A 106 4.23 -14.60 -3.54
CA PRO A 106 3.17 -13.70 -3.98
C PRO A 106 3.14 -13.61 -5.50
N ARG A 107 1.96 -13.31 -6.03
CA ARG A 107 1.79 -13.02 -7.46
C ARG A 107 2.59 -11.78 -7.89
N TYR A 108 2.70 -10.79 -7.01
CA TYR A 108 3.43 -9.54 -7.23
C TYR A 108 4.35 -9.28 -6.03
N HIS A 109 5.64 -9.54 -6.20
CA HIS A 109 6.62 -9.38 -5.11
C HIS A 109 6.67 -7.94 -4.57
N PRO A 110 6.96 -7.74 -3.26
CA PRO A 110 7.13 -6.43 -2.66
C PRO A 110 8.03 -5.49 -3.43
N ASN A 111 9.16 -5.98 -3.95
CA ASN A 111 10.09 -5.20 -4.78
C ASN A 111 9.47 -4.52 -6.02
N LEU A 112 8.31 -4.97 -6.47
CA LEU A 112 7.58 -4.40 -7.60
C LEU A 112 6.77 -3.17 -7.16
N TRP A 113 6.12 -3.21 -6.00
CA TRP A 113 5.14 -2.20 -5.58
C TRP A 113 5.58 -1.35 -4.38
N ASN A 114 6.62 -1.78 -3.66
CA ASN A 114 7.17 -1.04 -2.54
C ASN A 114 7.89 0.24 -3.04
N LEU A 115 7.65 1.33 -2.32
CA LEU A 115 8.13 2.67 -2.61
C LEU A 115 9.13 3.18 -1.58
N PHE A 116 9.45 2.43 -0.51
CA PHE A 116 10.30 2.90 0.58
C PHE A 116 11.66 3.40 0.09
N GLU A 117 12.39 2.58 -0.66
CA GLU A 117 13.69 2.99 -1.21
C GLU A 117 13.56 4.09 -2.27
N ARG A 118 12.39 4.26 -2.90
CA ARG A 118 12.18 5.36 -3.85
C ARG A 118 11.99 6.69 -3.15
N VAL A 119 11.17 6.70 -2.10
CA VAL A 119 10.93 7.86 -1.24
C VAL A 119 12.22 8.26 -0.53
N LYS A 120 12.94 7.29 0.05
CA LYS A 120 14.19 7.53 0.79
C LYS A 120 15.30 8.16 -0.06
N ASN A 121 15.37 7.80 -1.34
CA ASN A 121 16.44 8.26 -2.24
C ASN A 121 15.99 9.40 -3.16
N ASP A 122 14.89 10.10 -2.84
CA ASP A 122 14.29 11.18 -3.66
C ASP A 122 14.14 10.80 -5.14
N MET A 123 13.99 9.51 -5.43
CA MET A 123 13.82 9.04 -6.80
C MET A 123 12.42 9.39 -7.26
N ALA A 124 12.32 9.91 -8.49
CA ALA A 124 11.04 10.21 -9.13
C ALA A 124 10.06 9.04 -8.92
N LEU A 125 9.09 9.24 -8.03
CA LEU A 125 7.85 8.52 -8.07
C LEU A 125 7.20 8.97 -9.40
N ALA A 126 6.22 8.26 -9.94
CA ALA A 126 5.32 8.98 -10.85
C ALA A 126 4.61 10.03 -9.99
N ASN A 127 5.25 11.19 -9.79
CA ASN A 127 4.91 12.15 -8.74
C ASN A 127 3.45 12.57 -8.88
N ASN A 128 2.95 12.73 -10.11
CA ASN A 128 1.56 13.09 -10.34
C ASN A 128 0.55 12.06 -9.79
N ASP A 129 0.82 10.76 -9.88
CA ASP A 129 -0.14 9.72 -9.46
C ASP A 129 -0.05 9.44 -7.96
N VAL A 130 1.16 9.45 -7.40
CA VAL A 130 1.35 9.31 -5.95
C VAL A 130 0.88 10.58 -5.24
N GLU A 131 1.24 11.78 -5.70
CA GLU A 131 0.75 13.04 -5.13
C GLU A 131 -0.76 13.18 -5.31
N SER A 132 -1.36 12.77 -6.43
CA SER A 132 -2.81 12.78 -6.62
C SER A 132 -3.52 11.79 -5.69
N CYS A 133 -2.98 10.58 -5.51
CA CYS A 133 -3.53 9.59 -4.59
C CYS A 133 -3.34 10.00 -3.12
N TYR A 134 -2.17 10.53 -2.78
CA TYR A 134 -1.86 11.08 -1.47
C TYR A 134 -2.69 12.34 -1.19
N SER A 135 -2.96 13.17 -2.21
CA SER A 135 -3.86 14.33 -2.12
C SER A 135 -5.32 13.93 -1.94
N ARG A 136 -5.77 12.82 -2.55
CA ARG A 136 -7.09 12.24 -2.27
C ARG A 136 -7.18 11.69 -0.85
N LEU A 137 -6.14 11.01 -0.37
CA LEU A 137 -6.04 10.61 1.04
C LEU A 137 -6.04 11.84 1.97
N LYS A 138 -5.36 12.93 1.60
CA LYS A 138 -5.41 14.23 2.31
C LYS A 138 -6.81 14.84 2.27
N TYR A 139 -7.52 14.77 1.15
CA TYR A 139 -8.88 15.29 1.02
C TYR A 139 -9.86 14.52 1.91
N ASP A 140 -9.80 13.19 1.89
CA ASP A 140 -10.63 12.32 2.73
C ASP A 140 -10.29 12.48 4.21
N ALA A 141 -9.01 12.75 4.54
CA ALA A 141 -8.57 13.09 5.89
C ALA A 141 -9.00 14.51 6.31
N ARG A 142 -9.02 15.50 5.40
CA ARG A 142 -9.46 16.87 5.70
C ARG A 142 -10.92 16.96 6.10
N GLN A 143 -11.75 16.00 5.69
CA GLN A 143 -13.13 15.88 6.15
C GLN A 143 -13.23 15.42 7.62
N ASN A 144 -12.13 14.98 8.26
CA ASN A 144 -11.99 14.69 9.69
C ASN A 144 -10.58 15.06 10.22
N LEU A 145 -10.46 16.27 10.80
CA LEU A 145 -9.33 16.83 11.56
C LEU A 145 -8.02 17.21 10.82
N THR A 146 -7.48 18.35 11.26
CA THR A 146 -6.48 19.22 10.60
C THR A 146 -5.12 18.61 10.23
N VAL A 147 -4.74 18.87 8.97
CA VAL A 147 -3.56 18.40 8.21
C VAL A 147 -2.21 18.60 8.91
N ALA A 148 -2.04 19.65 9.71
CA ALA A 148 -0.74 19.97 10.32
C ALA A 148 -0.29 18.95 11.39
N LYS A 149 -1.21 18.17 11.97
CA LYS A 149 -0.86 17.10 12.91
C LYS A 149 -0.68 15.74 12.22
N LEU A 150 -1.24 15.52 11.02
CA LEU A 150 -1.23 14.23 10.33
C LEU A 150 0.10 13.93 9.63
N GLU A 151 0.70 14.91 8.95
CA GLU A 151 1.93 14.68 8.18
C GLU A 151 3.15 14.43 9.09
N GLN A 152 3.21 15.11 10.23
CA GLN A 152 4.23 14.87 11.26
C GLN A 152 3.93 13.63 12.13
N SER A 153 2.65 13.29 12.36
CA SER A 153 2.28 12.17 13.23
C SER A 153 2.17 10.81 12.55
N TYR A 154 1.85 10.73 11.25
CA TYR A 154 1.62 9.44 10.58
C TYR A 154 2.91 8.72 10.16
N MET A 155 3.98 9.47 9.89
CA MET A 155 5.30 8.87 9.62
C MET A 155 6.10 8.62 10.89
N GLU A 156 5.98 9.48 11.91
CA GLU A 156 6.74 9.33 13.15
C GLU A 156 5.91 8.64 14.25
N THR A 157 4.75 9.15 14.64
CA THR A 157 4.01 8.64 15.81
C THR A 157 3.37 7.26 15.58
N THR A 158 2.87 6.98 14.37
CA THR A 158 2.20 5.69 14.09
C THR A 158 3.23 4.57 13.88
N PHE A 159 4.37 4.85 13.23
CA PHE A 159 5.46 3.87 13.08
C PHE A 159 6.23 3.66 14.38
N ILE A 160 6.58 4.72 15.10
CA ILE A 160 7.33 4.59 16.37
C ILE A 160 6.49 3.82 17.40
N ASN A 161 5.18 4.10 17.52
CA ASN A 161 4.33 3.37 18.48
C ASN A 161 4.06 1.91 18.08
N LEU A 162 3.93 1.60 16.77
CA LEU A 162 3.76 0.23 16.28
C LEU A 162 5.04 -0.62 16.43
N PHE A 163 6.22 -0.01 16.42
CA PHE A 163 7.51 -0.70 16.57
C PHE A 163 8.03 -0.73 18.02
N ASN A 164 7.63 0.23 18.87
CA ASN A 164 8.08 0.33 20.27
C ASN A 164 7.20 -0.43 21.28
N GLY A 165 6.04 -0.96 20.88
CA GLY A 165 5.31 -1.94 21.69
C GLY A 165 4.88 -1.44 23.07
N GLU A 166 4.42 -0.19 23.20
CA GLU A 166 3.80 0.27 24.44
C GLU A 166 2.29 -0.03 24.41
N GLN A 167 1.84 -0.63 25.53
CA GLN A 167 0.55 -1.30 25.76
C GLN A 167 -0.64 -0.34 25.87
#